data_AF-A0A355PFH6-F1
#
_entry.id   AF-A0A355PFH6-F1
#
_cell.length_a   1.000
_cell.length_b   1.000
_cell.length_c   1.000
_cell.angle_alpha   90.00
_cell.angle_beta   90.00
_cell.angle_gamma   90.00
#
_symmetry.space_group_name_H-M   'P 1'
#
loop_
_entity.id
_entity.type
_entity.pdbx_description
1 polymer ?
#
loop_
_entity_poly.entity_id
_entity_poly.type
_entity_poly.pdbx_seq_one_letter_code
_entity_poly.pdbx_strand_id
1 'polypeptide(L)'
;HLGKRLINDFSLNAGRDPQHYGIGLKELWDVPAEKHEPGLVVHGSGWPLDSNTHGGWFLYHAENQQVVVGLIMDLGYQNPWLSPFDEFQRMKHHPVLSQYLEGGKRVAYGARAIAKGGFNCLPKMTFPGGLLIGCDAGTLNFAKIKGLHTAMKSGMVAAESVFEAIKDGDEGGQELASFTSKWEASWAYQELKESASFGPAIHKYGTVGGGAYNFVNQLLGNKLPNIHDTTTDHGALKPAAEFEKINYPKPDGKLSFDKSTSVFLSNTNHEEDQPCHLRLADPELPIRDNLPKYAEPAQRYCPAGVYEVVEDDQGKPRFQINFQNCVHCKTCDIKDPAQNITWVAPEGGGGPNYPNM
;
A
#
# COMPACT_ATOMS: atom_id res chain seq x y z
N HIS A 1 10.90 -3.73 7.08
CA HIS A 1 12.21 -4.13 7.62
C HIS A 1 12.26 -4.01 9.14
N LEU A 2 12.43 -2.83 9.78
CA LEU A 2 12.48 -2.74 11.25
C LEU A 2 11.16 -3.11 11.92
N GLY A 3 10.05 -2.47 11.56
CA GLY A 3 8.73 -2.82 12.10
C GLY A 3 8.41 -4.31 11.97
N LYS A 4 8.56 -4.88 10.76
CA LYS A 4 8.42 -6.33 10.50
C LYS A 4 9.28 -7.20 11.45
N ARG A 5 10.55 -6.83 11.66
CA ARG A 5 11.45 -7.56 12.57
C ARG A 5 11.04 -7.42 14.03
N LEU A 6 10.75 -6.20 14.50
CA LEU A 6 10.31 -5.94 15.87
C LEU A 6 9.00 -6.68 16.19
N ILE A 7 8.05 -6.70 15.26
CA ILE A 7 6.81 -7.46 15.41
C ILE A 7 7.11 -8.95 15.63
N ASN A 8 8.03 -9.52 14.87
CA ASN A 8 8.40 -10.93 15.00
C ASN A 8 9.19 -11.20 16.30
N ASP A 9 10.25 -10.42 16.55
CA ASP A 9 11.19 -10.62 17.67
C ASP A 9 10.48 -10.49 19.03
N PHE A 10 9.49 -9.61 19.15
CA PHE A 10 8.69 -9.41 20.36
C PHE A 10 7.29 -10.04 20.29
N SER A 11 6.97 -10.77 19.22
CA SER A 11 5.64 -11.38 19.01
C SER A 11 4.46 -10.40 19.16
N LEU A 12 4.63 -9.18 18.67
CA LEU A 12 3.68 -8.08 18.88
C LEU A 12 2.31 -8.31 18.23
N ASN A 13 2.24 -9.20 17.24
CA ASN A 13 1.02 -9.59 16.53
C ASN A 13 0.30 -10.79 17.16
N ALA A 14 0.72 -11.28 18.34
CA ALA A 14 0.04 -12.39 18.99
C ALA A 14 -1.46 -12.10 19.23
N GLY A 15 -2.32 -13.00 18.76
CA GLY A 15 -3.79 -12.85 18.87
C GLY A 15 -4.39 -11.78 17.95
N ARG A 16 -3.67 -11.33 16.92
CA ARG A 16 -4.13 -10.37 15.91
C ARG A 16 -4.31 -11.04 14.55
N ASP A 17 -5.19 -10.47 13.74
CA ASP A 17 -5.34 -10.84 12.34
C ASP A 17 -4.07 -10.42 11.56
N PRO A 18 -3.70 -11.10 10.46
CA PRO A 18 -2.63 -10.64 9.58
C PRO A 18 -2.92 -9.25 9.02
N GLN A 19 -1.91 -8.39 8.96
CA GLN A 19 -2.09 -7.07 8.36
C GLN A 19 -2.40 -7.21 6.86
N HIS A 20 -3.40 -6.45 6.41
CA HIS A 20 -3.74 -6.30 5.00
C HIS A 20 -3.23 -4.97 4.47
N TYR A 21 -2.91 -4.93 3.19
CA TYR A 21 -2.28 -3.81 2.53
C TYR A 21 -2.92 -3.49 1.19
N GLY A 22 -2.89 -2.24 0.80
CA GLY A 22 -3.17 -1.81 -0.57
C GLY A 22 -1.94 -1.16 -1.18
N ILE A 23 -1.78 -1.23 -2.49
CA ILE A 23 -0.83 -0.39 -3.22
C ILE A 23 -1.55 0.84 -3.76
N GLY A 24 -1.12 2.02 -3.30
CA GLY A 24 -1.52 3.30 -3.85
C GLY A 24 -0.56 3.74 -4.95
N LEU A 25 -1.09 4.12 -6.10
CA LEU A 25 -0.40 4.81 -7.18
C LEU A 25 -0.98 6.20 -7.30
N LYS A 26 -0.13 7.21 -7.46
CA LYS A 26 -0.54 8.61 -7.53
C LYS A 26 0.23 9.32 -8.63
N GLU A 27 -0.46 10.23 -9.31
CA GLU A 27 0.13 11.23 -10.19
C GLU A 27 -0.37 12.62 -9.82
N LEU A 28 0.47 13.62 -10.08
CA LEU A 28 0.11 15.03 -10.03
C LEU A 28 0.07 15.56 -11.47
N TRP A 29 -0.93 16.38 -11.77
CA TRP A 29 -1.19 16.91 -13.11
C TRP A 29 -1.45 18.41 -13.05
N ASP A 30 -0.80 19.18 -13.91
CA ASP A 30 -1.23 20.55 -14.21
C ASP A 30 -2.31 20.48 -15.29
N VAL A 31 -3.49 21.03 -15.04
CA VAL A 31 -4.63 20.93 -15.98
C VAL A 31 -5.06 22.31 -16.51
N PRO A 32 -5.73 22.40 -17.67
CA PRO A 32 -6.30 23.65 -18.16
C PRO A 32 -7.26 24.27 -17.15
N ALA A 33 -7.26 25.61 -17.06
CA ALA A 33 -8.05 26.36 -16.09
C ALA A 33 -9.56 26.04 -16.17
N GLU A 34 -10.08 25.87 -17.39
CA GLU A 34 -11.48 25.55 -17.66
C GLU A 34 -11.89 24.13 -17.24
N LYS A 35 -10.90 23.27 -16.93
CA LYS A 35 -11.08 21.91 -16.41
C LYS A 35 -10.78 21.81 -14.92
N HIS A 36 -10.45 22.91 -14.25
CA HIS A 36 -10.09 22.91 -12.83
C HIS A 36 -11.24 23.47 -11.97
N GLU A 37 -11.64 22.70 -10.95
CA GLU A 37 -12.62 23.11 -9.95
C GLU A 37 -12.01 23.05 -8.54
N PRO A 38 -11.48 24.16 -7.99
CA PRO A 38 -10.79 24.17 -6.70
C PRO A 38 -11.61 23.55 -5.57
N GLY A 39 -11.02 22.60 -4.84
CA GLY A 39 -11.66 21.92 -3.72
C GLY A 39 -12.56 20.74 -4.10
N LEU A 40 -12.73 20.44 -5.39
CA LEU A 40 -13.44 19.25 -5.84
C LEU A 40 -12.72 17.98 -5.38
N VAL A 41 -13.50 17.06 -4.79
CA VAL A 41 -13.06 15.75 -4.32
C VAL A 41 -13.94 14.69 -4.95
N VAL A 42 -13.33 13.80 -5.73
CA VAL A 42 -14.01 12.69 -6.39
C VAL A 42 -13.41 11.37 -5.91
N HIS A 43 -14.29 10.45 -5.51
CA HIS A 43 -13.95 9.06 -5.22
C HIS A 43 -14.78 8.13 -6.07
N GLY A 44 -14.21 7.00 -6.46
CA GLY A 44 -14.98 5.96 -7.12
C GLY A 44 -14.41 4.57 -6.88
N SER A 45 -15.24 3.59 -7.21
CA SER A 45 -14.93 2.16 -7.13
C SER A 45 -15.53 1.46 -8.35
N GLY A 46 -15.17 0.19 -8.55
CA GLY A 46 -15.51 -0.57 -9.75
C GLY A 46 -14.46 -0.38 -10.83
N TRP A 47 -14.90 -0.17 -12.08
CA TRP A 47 -14.01 -0.15 -13.24
C TRP A 47 -12.79 0.77 -13.02
N PRO A 48 -11.56 0.30 -13.35
CA PRO A 48 -11.26 -0.92 -14.10
C PRO A 48 -11.12 -2.19 -13.24
N LEU A 49 -11.33 -2.10 -11.93
CA LEU A 49 -11.28 -3.24 -11.03
C LEU A 49 -12.53 -4.11 -11.19
N ASP A 50 -12.34 -5.43 -11.22
CA ASP A 50 -13.43 -6.40 -11.26
C ASP A 50 -14.02 -6.64 -9.85
N SER A 51 -15.05 -7.49 -9.77
CA SER A 51 -15.70 -7.79 -8.48
C SER A 51 -14.82 -8.56 -7.49
N ASN A 52 -13.69 -9.10 -7.93
CA ASN A 52 -12.77 -9.90 -7.12
C ASN A 52 -11.49 -9.11 -6.76
N THR A 53 -11.38 -7.88 -7.24
CA THR A 53 -10.24 -6.99 -7.01
C THR A 53 -10.75 -5.77 -6.26
N HIS A 54 -10.54 -5.74 -4.94
CA HIS A 54 -10.97 -4.62 -4.12
C HIS A 54 -10.03 -3.43 -4.31
N GLY A 55 -10.60 -2.23 -4.19
CA GLY A 55 -9.87 -0.99 -4.36
C GLY A 55 -10.79 0.15 -4.74
N GLY A 56 -10.17 1.27 -5.09
CA GLY A 56 -10.88 2.46 -5.49
C GLY A 56 -9.90 3.53 -5.94
N TRP A 57 -10.44 4.58 -6.51
CA TRP A 57 -9.66 5.68 -7.06
C TRP A 57 -10.11 7.01 -6.49
N PHE A 58 -9.21 7.97 -6.60
CA PHE A 58 -9.44 9.33 -6.15
C PHE A 58 -8.95 10.34 -7.18
N LEU A 59 -9.63 11.48 -7.24
CA LEU A 59 -9.22 12.66 -7.98
C LEU A 59 -9.54 13.90 -7.15
N TYR A 60 -8.52 14.71 -6.83
CA TYR A 60 -8.66 15.91 -6.02
C TYR A 60 -8.11 17.12 -6.76
N HIS A 61 -8.87 18.22 -6.76
CA HIS A 61 -8.41 19.49 -7.28
C HIS A 61 -7.71 20.29 -6.18
N ALA A 62 -6.39 20.36 -6.28
CA ALA A 62 -5.54 21.13 -5.39
C ALA A 62 -5.41 22.59 -5.87
N GLU A 63 -4.66 23.39 -5.13
CA GLU A 63 -4.30 24.75 -5.54
C GLU A 63 -3.46 24.75 -6.84
N ASN A 64 -3.24 25.93 -7.43
CA ASN A 64 -2.36 26.12 -8.59
C ASN A 64 -2.75 25.31 -9.84
N GLN A 65 -4.05 25.09 -10.07
CA GLN A 65 -4.57 24.31 -11.20
C GLN A 65 -4.02 22.87 -11.25
N GLN A 66 -3.70 22.32 -10.08
CA GLN A 66 -3.21 20.94 -10.00
C GLN A 66 -4.33 19.97 -9.67
N VAL A 67 -4.27 18.81 -10.31
CA VAL A 67 -5.13 17.65 -10.04
C VAL A 67 -4.26 16.51 -9.55
N VAL A 68 -4.63 15.97 -8.39
CA VAL A 68 -4.06 14.77 -7.81
C VAL A 68 -4.96 13.60 -8.18
N VAL A 69 -4.46 12.62 -8.92
CA VAL A 69 -5.23 11.42 -9.31
C VAL A 69 -4.50 10.16 -8.85
N GLY A 70 -5.23 9.15 -8.39
CA GLY A 70 -4.62 7.91 -7.95
C GLY A 70 -5.57 6.73 -7.88
N LEU A 71 -4.97 5.53 -7.83
CA LEU A 71 -5.64 4.25 -7.65
C LEU A 71 -5.05 3.56 -6.42
N ILE A 72 -5.93 3.02 -5.57
CA ILE A 72 -5.57 2.11 -4.48
C ILE A 72 -6.12 0.74 -4.84
N MET A 73 -5.26 -0.25 -4.83
CA MET A 73 -5.62 -1.64 -5.11
C MET A 73 -5.22 -2.54 -3.95
N ASP A 74 -6.14 -3.39 -3.52
CA ASP A 74 -5.92 -4.38 -2.48
C ASP A 74 -4.86 -5.39 -2.89
N LEU A 75 -3.82 -5.58 -2.07
CA LEU A 75 -2.80 -6.59 -2.32
C LEU A 75 -3.30 -8.02 -2.03
N GLY A 76 -4.51 -8.22 -1.55
CA GLY A 76 -5.19 -9.52 -1.47
C GLY A 76 -5.74 -10.05 -2.82
N TYR A 77 -5.49 -9.39 -3.96
CA TYR A 77 -5.98 -9.87 -5.26
C TYR A 77 -5.41 -11.25 -5.63
N GLN A 78 -6.20 -12.05 -6.37
CA GLN A 78 -5.88 -13.45 -6.68
C GLN A 78 -5.18 -13.64 -8.04
N ASN A 79 -5.48 -12.79 -9.03
CA ASN A 79 -5.03 -12.96 -10.41
C ASN A 79 -3.55 -12.52 -10.60
N PRO A 80 -2.61 -13.44 -10.93
CA PRO A 80 -1.20 -13.10 -11.17
C PRO A 80 -0.96 -12.20 -12.39
N TRP A 81 -1.90 -12.12 -13.33
CA TRP A 81 -1.78 -11.30 -14.55
C TRP A 81 -2.12 -9.84 -14.32
N LEU A 82 -2.66 -9.50 -13.15
CA LEU A 82 -3.08 -8.15 -12.82
C LEU A 82 -1.87 -7.26 -12.53
N SER A 83 -1.84 -6.06 -13.13
CA SER A 83 -0.85 -5.04 -12.80
C SER A 83 -1.53 -3.79 -12.24
N PRO A 84 -1.28 -3.43 -10.96
CA PRO A 84 -1.77 -2.20 -10.36
C PRO A 84 -1.39 -0.94 -11.16
N PHE A 85 -0.20 -0.95 -11.76
CA PHE A 85 0.25 0.14 -12.63
C PHE A 85 -0.61 0.24 -13.89
N ASP A 86 -0.78 -0.86 -14.61
CA ASP A 86 -1.50 -0.83 -15.88
C ASP A 86 -3.01 -0.59 -15.67
N GLU A 87 -3.60 -1.06 -14.56
CA GLU A 87 -4.97 -0.67 -14.16
C GLU A 87 -5.08 0.82 -13.88
N PHE A 88 -4.12 1.41 -13.17
CA PHE A 88 -4.11 2.86 -12.91
C PHE A 88 -4.00 3.67 -14.21
N GLN A 89 -3.15 3.23 -15.15
CA GLN A 89 -3.04 3.89 -16.45
C GLN A 89 -4.33 3.74 -17.28
N ARG A 90 -4.95 2.56 -17.29
CA ARG A 90 -6.22 2.29 -17.96
C ARG A 90 -7.36 3.11 -17.36
N MET A 91 -7.42 3.20 -16.03
CA MET A 91 -8.45 3.92 -15.28
C MET A 91 -8.64 5.37 -15.75
N LYS A 92 -7.55 6.07 -16.04
CA LYS A 92 -7.57 7.49 -16.45
C LYS A 92 -8.34 7.74 -17.76
N HIS A 93 -8.57 6.71 -18.57
CA HIS A 93 -9.39 6.79 -19.79
C HIS A 93 -10.89 6.79 -19.52
N HIS A 94 -11.34 6.56 -18.27
CA HIS A 94 -12.75 6.67 -17.94
C HIS A 94 -13.24 8.12 -18.10
N PRO A 95 -14.40 8.39 -18.73
CA PRO A 95 -14.88 9.76 -18.98
C PRO A 95 -14.97 10.66 -17.73
N VAL A 96 -15.29 10.07 -16.57
CA VAL A 96 -15.35 10.80 -15.29
C VAL A 96 -13.99 11.39 -14.91
N LEU A 97 -12.89 10.75 -15.30
CA LEU A 97 -11.52 11.20 -15.01
C LEU A 97 -10.90 11.93 -16.19
N SER A 98 -11.06 11.41 -17.41
CA SER A 98 -10.43 11.97 -18.61
C SER A 98 -10.88 13.41 -18.88
N GLN A 99 -12.14 13.75 -18.56
CA GLN A 99 -12.66 15.12 -18.72
C GLN A 99 -11.77 16.17 -18.04
N TYR A 100 -11.16 15.84 -16.89
CA TYR A 100 -10.30 16.74 -16.12
C TYR A 100 -8.83 16.68 -16.59
N LEU A 101 -8.35 15.51 -17.00
CA LEU A 101 -6.93 15.26 -17.31
C LEU A 101 -6.55 15.58 -18.77
N GLU A 102 -7.51 15.51 -19.69
CA GLU A 102 -7.29 15.77 -21.11
C GLU A 102 -6.77 17.19 -21.36
N GLY A 103 -5.66 17.31 -22.09
CA GLY A 103 -4.97 18.59 -22.32
C GLY A 103 -4.08 19.04 -21.16
N GLY A 104 -4.08 18.30 -20.05
CA GLY A 104 -3.16 18.51 -18.94
C GLY A 104 -1.78 17.91 -19.17
N LYS A 105 -0.87 18.25 -18.25
CA LYS A 105 0.50 17.75 -18.21
C LYS A 105 0.74 17.02 -16.90
N ARG A 106 1.09 15.74 -16.97
CA ARG A 106 1.57 14.98 -15.82
C ARG A 106 2.92 15.52 -15.34
N VAL A 107 3.04 15.83 -14.06
CA VAL A 107 4.24 16.45 -13.47
C VAL A 107 4.99 15.58 -12.47
N ALA A 108 4.29 14.69 -11.76
CA ALA A 108 4.91 13.79 -10.79
C ALA A 108 4.21 12.43 -10.77
N TYR A 109 4.95 11.41 -10.33
CA TYR A 109 4.45 10.06 -10.12
C TYR A 109 5.02 9.47 -8.83
N GLY A 110 4.23 8.66 -8.15
CA GLY A 110 4.69 7.91 -6.98
C GLY A 110 3.80 6.74 -6.65
N ALA A 111 4.35 5.83 -5.85
CA ALA A 111 3.60 4.67 -5.37
C ALA A 111 4.00 4.31 -3.93
N ARG A 112 3.01 3.89 -3.13
CA ARG A 112 3.24 3.49 -1.75
C ARG A 112 2.23 2.45 -1.30
N ALA A 113 2.70 1.40 -0.63
CA ALA A 113 1.81 0.49 0.08
C ALA A 113 1.26 1.17 1.35
N ILE A 114 -0.01 0.93 1.63
CA ILE A 114 -0.71 1.41 2.82
C ILE A 114 -1.19 0.21 3.63
N ALA A 115 -1.02 0.24 4.95
CA ALA A 115 -1.66 -0.73 5.83
C ALA A 115 -3.16 -0.39 5.90
N LYS A 116 -4.02 -1.37 5.64
CA LYS A 116 -5.49 -1.23 5.60
C LYS A 116 -6.24 -2.29 6.40
N GLY A 117 -5.55 -3.19 7.11
CA GLY A 117 -6.20 -4.21 7.95
C GLY A 117 -6.93 -3.63 9.17
N GLY A 118 -6.58 -2.41 9.59
CA GLY A 118 -7.30 -1.68 10.64
C GLY A 118 -7.17 -2.33 12.01
N PHE A 119 -8.21 -2.18 12.84
CA PHE A 119 -8.17 -2.49 14.28
C PHE A 119 -7.82 -3.95 14.61
N ASN A 120 -8.39 -4.91 13.89
CA ASN A 120 -8.15 -6.34 14.17
C ASN A 120 -6.69 -6.75 13.94
N CYS A 121 -5.99 -6.01 13.06
CA CYS A 121 -4.61 -6.25 12.68
C CYS A 121 -3.62 -5.40 13.50
N LEU A 122 -4.11 -4.51 14.36
CA LEU A 122 -3.24 -3.58 15.10
C LEU A 122 -2.41 -4.38 16.12
N PRO A 123 -1.06 -4.42 15.99
CA PRO A 123 -0.21 -5.16 16.91
C PRO A 123 -0.18 -4.46 18.27
N LYS A 124 0.41 -5.13 19.25
CA LYS A 124 0.87 -4.47 20.47
C LYS A 124 1.88 -3.38 20.08
N MET A 125 1.64 -2.16 20.54
CA MET A 125 2.39 -0.96 20.13
C MET A 125 3.54 -0.61 21.09
N THR A 126 3.78 -1.44 22.10
CA THR A 126 4.79 -1.25 23.15
C THR A 126 5.70 -2.48 23.23
N PHE A 127 6.99 -2.26 23.44
CA PHE A 127 7.98 -3.29 23.74
C PHE A 127 9.12 -2.68 24.58
N PRO A 128 9.96 -3.51 25.23
CA PRO A 128 11.08 -2.99 26.02
C PRO A 128 11.97 -2.06 25.19
N GLY A 129 12.07 -0.80 25.62
CA GLY A 129 12.90 0.22 24.97
C GLY A 129 12.31 0.85 23.70
N GLY A 130 11.05 0.60 23.34
CA GLY A 130 10.47 1.25 22.16
C GLY A 130 8.95 1.17 22.00
N LEU A 131 8.47 1.95 21.01
CA LEU A 131 7.07 2.06 20.61
C LEU A 131 6.94 1.86 19.10
N LEU A 132 5.87 1.20 18.68
CA LEU A 132 5.46 1.08 17.27
C LEU A 132 4.26 2.00 17.04
N ILE A 133 4.41 3.05 16.22
CA ILE A 133 3.40 4.09 16.03
C ILE A 133 3.10 4.34 14.55
N GLY A 134 2.03 5.10 14.29
CA GLY A 134 1.62 5.49 12.94
C GLY A 134 1.29 4.31 12.03
N CYS A 135 1.51 4.50 10.72
CA CYS A 135 1.23 3.46 9.73
C CYS A 135 2.18 2.26 9.82
N ASP A 136 3.29 2.33 10.55
CA ASP A 136 4.14 1.16 10.82
C ASP A 136 3.43 0.18 11.78
N ALA A 137 2.65 0.71 12.74
CA ALA A 137 1.70 -0.10 13.52
C ALA A 137 0.44 -0.47 12.72
N GLY A 138 0.03 0.39 11.78
CA GLY A 138 -1.16 0.17 10.96
C GLY A 138 -2.39 0.94 11.46
N THR A 139 -2.22 2.17 11.92
CA THR A 139 -3.29 3.01 12.46
C THR A 139 -4.24 3.60 11.39
N LEU A 140 -4.26 3.10 10.16
CA LEU A 140 -5.11 3.64 9.09
C LEU A 140 -6.57 3.20 9.28
N ASN A 141 -7.50 4.15 9.15
CA ASN A 141 -8.92 3.85 9.05
C ASN A 141 -9.26 3.47 7.60
N PHE A 142 -9.53 2.18 7.38
CA PHE A 142 -9.85 1.65 6.06
C PHE A 142 -11.14 2.28 5.51
N ALA A 143 -12.20 2.37 6.31
CA ALA A 143 -13.50 2.90 5.88
C ALA A 143 -13.41 4.34 5.33
N LYS A 144 -12.48 5.15 5.84
CA LYS A 144 -12.28 6.54 5.44
C LYS A 144 -11.14 6.73 4.43
N ILE A 145 -10.31 5.70 4.20
CA ILE A 145 -9.03 5.79 3.47
C ILE A 145 -8.14 6.91 4.06
N LYS A 146 -8.09 7.00 5.39
CA LYS A 146 -7.36 8.06 6.11
C LYS A 146 -6.55 7.47 7.24
N GLY A 147 -5.25 7.76 7.26
CA GLY A 147 -4.34 7.32 8.32
C GLY A 147 -3.43 8.41 8.88
N LEU A 148 -3.42 9.62 8.28
CA LEU A 148 -2.54 10.70 8.71
C LEU A 148 -2.91 11.22 10.11
N HIS A 149 -4.20 11.50 10.35
CA HIS A 149 -4.69 12.05 11.61
C HIS A 149 -4.53 11.06 12.77
N THR A 150 -4.81 9.77 12.54
CA THR A 150 -4.60 8.71 13.53
C THR A 150 -3.11 8.44 13.78
N ALA A 151 -2.27 8.49 12.74
CA ALA A 151 -0.83 8.38 12.91
C ALA A 151 -0.26 9.56 13.73
N MET A 152 -0.64 10.79 13.41
CA MET A 152 -0.31 11.97 14.19
C MET A 152 -0.75 11.82 15.65
N LYS A 153 -2.00 11.38 15.89
CA LYS A 153 -2.50 11.17 17.25
C LYS A 153 -1.69 10.11 18.00
N SER A 154 -1.31 9.00 17.36
CA SER A 154 -0.45 8.00 17.98
C SER A 154 0.92 8.56 18.37
N GLY A 155 1.50 9.44 17.54
CA GLY A 155 2.75 10.14 17.84
C GLY A 155 2.62 11.13 19.00
N MET A 156 1.52 11.89 19.07
CA MET A 156 1.25 12.79 20.19
C MET A 156 1.14 12.03 21.51
N VAL A 157 0.36 10.94 21.54
CA VAL A 157 0.21 10.09 22.74
C VAL A 157 1.55 9.46 23.14
N ALA A 158 2.36 9.03 22.16
CA ALA A 158 3.70 8.50 22.41
C ALA A 158 4.60 9.56 23.06
N ALA A 159 4.63 10.78 22.51
CA ALA A 159 5.43 11.86 23.05
C ALA A 159 5.02 12.23 24.48
N GLU A 160 3.72 12.35 24.75
CA GLU A 160 3.18 12.62 26.09
C GLU A 160 3.58 11.51 27.09
N SER A 161 3.42 10.24 26.72
CA SER A 161 3.81 9.11 27.58
C SER A 161 5.31 9.04 27.85
N VAL A 162 6.14 9.23 26.82
CA VAL A 162 7.60 9.19 26.97
C VAL A 162 8.08 10.35 27.84
N PHE A 163 7.55 11.56 27.62
CA PHE A 163 7.93 12.73 28.39
C PHE A 163 7.57 12.60 29.88
N GLU A 164 6.38 12.09 30.18
CA GLU A 164 5.98 11.81 31.57
C GLU A 164 6.88 10.77 32.23
N ALA A 165 7.22 9.68 31.53
CA ALA A 165 8.12 8.66 32.07
C ALA A 165 9.51 9.23 32.39
N ILE A 166 10.09 10.02 31.48
CA ILE A 166 11.38 10.70 31.71
C ILE A 166 11.29 11.63 32.92
N LYS A 167 10.19 12.38 33.06
CA LYS A 167 9.97 13.29 34.18
C LYS A 167 9.89 12.56 35.52
N ASP A 168 9.33 11.36 35.52
CA ASP A 168 9.18 10.50 36.70
C ASP A 168 10.45 9.69 37.02
N GLY A 169 11.55 9.92 36.26
CA GLY A 169 12.85 9.32 36.50
C GLY A 169 13.11 8.00 35.77
N ASP A 170 12.33 7.66 34.75
CA ASP A 170 12.58 6.50 33.89
C ASP A 170 13.84 6.73 33.04
N GLU A 171 14.84 5.86 33.19
CA GLU A 171 16.10 5.88 32.44
C GLU A 171 16.00 5.14 31.08
N GLY A 172 14.86 4.53 30.78
CA GLY A 172 14.57 3.81 29.54
C GLY A 172 14.88 2.32 29.58
N GLY A 173 14.66 1.65 28.45
CA GLY A 173 14.89 0.20 28.27
C GLY A 173 13.76 -0.71 28.77
N GLN A 174 12.88 -0.22 29.65
CA GLN A 174 11.67 -0.92 30.05
C GLN A 174 10.52 -0.71 29.05
N GLU A 175 9.47 -1.52 29.19
CA GLU A 175 8.26 -1.36 28.38
C GLU A 175 7.39 -0.22 28.95
N LEU A 176 7.05 0.76 28.11
CA LEU A 176 6.22 1.90 28.49
C LEU A 176 4.72 1.58 28.45
N ALA A 177 4.22 0.83 29.44
CA ALA A 177 2.83 0.38 29.50
C ALA A 177 1.79 1.53 29.58
N SER A 178 2.18 2.69 30.09
CA SER A 178 1.30 3.88 30.17
C SER A 178 0.82 4.37 28.81
N PHE A 179 1.60 4.14 27.75
CA PHE A 179 1.20 4.43 26.37
C PHE A 179 -0.09 3.69 25.99
N THR A 180 -0.18 2.40 26.30
CA THR A 180 -1.33 1.56 25.93
C THR A 180 -2.62 2.14 26.49
N SER A 181 -2.66 2.44 27.78
CA SER A 181 -3.85 3.01 28.43
C SER A 181 -4.27 4.35 27.81
N LYS A 182 -3.31 5.24 27.51
CA LYS A 182 -3.61 6.53 26.87
C LYS A 182 -4.05 6.39 25.41
N TRP A 183 -3.47 5.45 24.68
CA TRP A 183 -3.86 5.15 23.31
C TRP A 183 -5.29 4.61 23.25
N GLU A 184 -5.63 3.63 24.09
CA GLU A 184 -6.98 3.07 24.18
C GLU A 184 -8.05 4.10 24.58
N ALA A 185 -7.67 5.09 25.40
CA ALA A 185 -8.53 6.20 25.78
C ALA A 185 -8.68 7.27 24.68
N SER A 186 -7.85 7.22 23.63
CA SER A 186 -7.84 8.24 22.58
C SER A 186 -8.98 8.07 21.58
N TRP A 187 -9.40 9.18 20.97
CA TRP A 187 -10.39 9.16 19.89
C TRP A 187 -9.93 8.34 18.68
N ALA A 188 -8.62 8.24 18.44
CA ALA A 188 -8.06 7.51 17.31
C ALA A 188 -8.26 5.99 17.48
N TYR A 189 -8.09 5.48 18.70
CA TYR A 189 -8.38 4.07 19.00
C TYR A 189 -9.88 3.77 18.84
N GLN A 190 -10.76 4.64 19.34
CA GLN A 190 -12.20 4.47 19.20
C GLN A 190 -12.63 4.48 17.72
N GLU A 191 -12.10 5.41 16.91
CA GLU A 191 -12.36 5.46 15.47
C GLU A 191 -11.94 4.16 14.75
N LEU A 192 -10.79 3.58 15.09
CA LEU A 192 -10.34 2.31 14.52
C LEU A 192 -11.25 1.17 14.96
N LYS A 193 -11.63 1.12 16.24
CA LYS A 193 -12.51 0.10 16.80
C LYS A 193 -13.90 0.12 16.15
N GLU A 194 -14.47 1.29 15.92
CA GLU A 194 -15.75 1.46 15.24
C GLU A 194 -15.74 0.95 13.79
N SER A 195 -14.57 0.98 13.13
CA SER A 195 -14.40 0.53 11.75
C SER A 195 -13.78 -0.87 11.63
N ALA A 196 -13.64 -1.61 12.74
CA ALA A 196 -12.92 -2.88 12.81
C ALA A 196 -13.41 -3.94 11.80
N SER A 197 -14.73 -4.00 11.57
CA SER A 197 -15.31 -4.97 10.64
C SER A 197 -15.33 -4.51 9.18
N PHE A 198 -14.97 -3.26 8.88
CA PHE A 198 -15.21 -2.68 7.56
C PHE A 198 -14.52 -3.46 6.43
N GLY A 199 -13.21 -3.62 6.53
CA GLY A 199 -12.41 -4.37 5.56
C GLY A 199 -12.76 -5.85 5.50
N PRO A 200 -12.74 -6.57 6.64
CA PRO A 200 -13.09 -7.99 6.68
C PRO A 200 -14.49 -8.30 6.13
N ALA A 201 -15.47 -7.43 6.35
CA ALA A 201 -16.80 -7.59 5.76
C ALA A 201 -16.78 -7.51 4.23
N ILE A 202 -16.00 -6.59 3.66
CA ILE A 202 -15.84 -6.44 2.20
C ILE A 202 -15.11 -7.66 1.63
N HIS A 203 -14.04 -8.13 2.25
CA HIS A 203 -13.33 -9.31 1.78
C HIS A 203 -14.22 -10.56 1.82
N LYS A 204 -15.01 -10.73 2.89
CA LYS A 204 -15.83 -11.93 3.10
C LYS A 204 -17.12 -11.96 2.28
N TYR A 205 -17.78 -10.81 2.10
CA TYR A 205 -19.10 -10.72 1.48
C TYR A 205 -19.11 -9.94 0.16
N GLY A 206 -17.94 -9.56 -0.35
CA GLY A 206 -17.76 -8.69 -1.50
C GLY A 206 -18.20 -7.25 -1.22
N THR A 207 -18.01 -6.35 -2.20
CA THR A 207 -18.31 -4.92 -2.06
C THR A 207 -19.76 -4.64 -1.68
N VAL A 208 -20.73 -5.32 -2.31
CA VAL A 208 -22.16 -5.10 -2.06
C VAL A 208 -22.59 -5.68 -0.71
N GLY A 209 -22.28 -6.95 -0.44
CA GLY A 209 -22.66 -7.62 0.80
C GLY A 209 -21.95 -7.04 2.02
N GLY A 210 -20.65 -6.75 1.89
CA GLY A 210 -19.86 -6.10 2.92
C GLY A 210 -20.31 -4.66 3.18
N GLY A 211 -20.67 -3.91 2.11
CA GLY A 211 -21.28 -2.59 2.23
C GLY A 211 -22.60 -2.62 3.00
N ALA A 212 -23.47 -3.58 2.70
CA ALA A 212 -24.73 -3.77 3.42
C ALA A 212 -24.50 -4.13 4.90
N TYR A 213 -23.55 -5.02 5.19
CA TYR A 213 -23.16 -5.36 6.57
C TYR A 213 -22.70 -4.11 7.34
N ASN A 214 -21.79 -3.34 6.75
CA ASN A 214 -21.23 -2.14 7.37
C ASN A 214 -22.30 -1.06 7.60
N PHE A 215 -23.23 -0.90 6.66
CA PHE A 215 -24.38 -0.01 6.81
C PHE A 215 -25.26 -0.41 7.99
N VAL A 216 -25.66 -1.68 8.07
CA VAL A 216 -26.48 -2.19 9.20
C VAL A 216 -25.71 -2.08 10.52
N ASN A 217 -24.41 -2.40 10.54
CA ASN A 217 -23.61 -2.28 11.75
C ASN A 217 -23.58 -0.85 12.28
N GLN A 218 -23.38 0.14 11.39
CA GLN A 218 -23.41 1.55 11.75
C GLN A 218 -24.77 1.99 12.30
N LEU A 219 -25.88 1.56 11.67
CA LEU A 219 -27.23 1.85 12.16
C LEU A 219 -27.48 1.28 13.58
N LEU A 220 -26.86 0.16 13.90
CA LEU A 220 -26.94 -0.47 15.22
C LEU A 220 -25.93 0.09 16.23
N GLY A 221 -25.15 1.11 15.86
CA GLY A 221 -24.12 1.71 16.71
C GLY A 221 -22.93 0.79 16.94
N ASN A 222 -22.48 0.09 15.90
CA ASN A 222 -21.34 -0.84 15.90
C ASN A 222 -21.48 -2.00 16.89
N LYS A 223 -22.70 -2.53 17.03
CA LYS A 223 -23.03 -3.63 17.97
C LYS A 223 -23.02 -5.02 17.33
N LEU A 224 -22.85 -5.15 16.01
CA LEU A 224 -22.71 -6.47 15.40
C LEU A 224 -21.36 -7.10 15.79
N PRO A 225 -21.26 -8.44 15.79
CA PRO A 225 -20.00 -9.12 16.08
C PRO A 225 -18.86 -8.67 15.15
N ASN A 226 -17.64 -8.61 15.66
CA ASN A 226 -16.50 -8.29 14.81
C ASN A 226 -16.26 -9.38 13.76
N ILE A 227 -16.12 -8.97 12.51
CA ILE A 227 -15.70 -9.85 11.42
C ILE A 227 -14.17 -9.85 11.38
N HIS A 228 -13.60 -11.04 11.27
CA HIS A 228 -12.17 -11.28 11.15
C HIS A 228 -11.81 -11.74 9.74
N ASP A 229 -10.60 -11.38 9.30
CA ASP A 229 -9.97 -11.93 8.11
C ASP A 229 -8.60 -12.47 8.50
N THR A 230 -8.39 -13.76 8.30
CA THR A 230 -7.16 -14.47 8.68
C THR A 230 -6.31 -14.87 7.48
N THR A 231 -6.70 -14.43 6.28
CA THR A 231 -5.93 -14.66 5.06
C THR A 231 -4.76 -13.68 4.97
N THR A 232 -3.66 -14.10 4.33
CA THR A 232 -2.52 -13.21 4.06
C THR A 232 -2.57 -12.72 2.62
N ASP A 233 -2.20 -11.45 2.39
CA ASP A 233 -2.22 -10.86 1.04
C ASP A 233 -1.32 -11.61 0.05
N HIS A 234 -0.13 -12.05 0.48
CA HIS A 234 0.77 -12.87 -0.34
C HIS A 234 0.18 -14.26 -0.62
N GLY A 235 -0.53 -14.85 0.35
CA GLY A 235 -1.11 -16.19 0.24
C GLY A 235 -2.35 -16.27 -0.63
N ALA A 236 -2.97 -15.13 -0.97
CA ALA A 236 -4.19 -15.09 -1.78
C ALA A 236 -3.96 -15.36 -3.28
N LEU A 237 -2.71 -15.31 -3.74
CA LEU A 237 -2.37 -15.43 -5.16
C LEU A 237 -2.57 -16.87 -5.67
N LYS A 238 -3.29 -17.01 -6.77
CA LYS A 238 -3.60 -18.31 -7.38
C LYS A 238 -2.76 -18.58 -8.62
N PRO A 239 -2.56 -19.85 -9.02
CA PRO A 239 -1.80 -20.21 -10.21
C PRO A 239 -2.24 -19.46 -11.48
N ALA A 240 -1.28 -19.10 -12.33
CA ALA A 240 -1.53 -18.31 -13.54
C ALA A 240 -2.40 -19.03 -14.58
N ALA A 241 -2.42 -20.36 -14.55
CA ALA A 241 -3.26 -21.18 -15.42
C ALA A 241 -4.76 -21.09 -15.08
N GLU A 242 -5.13 -20.59 -13.89
CA GLU A 242 -6.54 -20.40 -13.50
C GLU A 242 -7.15 -19.09 -14.00
N PHE A 243 -6.34 -18.21 -14.62
CA PHE A 243 -6.77 -16.90 -15.07
C PHE A 243 -6.39 -16.64 -16.52
N GLU A 244 -7.25 -15.91 -17.22
CA GLU A 244 -6.91 -15.37 -18.51
C GLU A 244 -5.84 -14.28 -18.35
N LYS A 245 -4.84 -14.32 -19.23
CA LYS A 245 -3.82 -13.27 -19.30
C LYS A 245 -4.47 -11.95 -19.71
N ILE A 246 -4.28 -10.92 -18.88
CA ILE A 246 -4.80 -9.59 -19.16
C ILE A 246 -3.91 -8.90 -20.20
N ASN A 247 -4.51 -8.48 -21.30
CA ASN A 247 -3.86 -7.70 -22.35
C ASN A 247 -4.16 -6.21 -22.14
N TYR A 248 -3.26 -5.50 -21.46
CA TYR A 248 -3.41 -4.07 -21.23
C TYR A 248 -3.16 -3.27 -22.53
N PRO A 249 -3.94 -2.20 -22.79
CA PRO A 249 -3.68 -1.30 -23.91
C PRO A 249 -2.31 -0.65 -23.80
N LYS A 250 -1.68 -0.38 -24.95
CA LYS A 250 -0.45 0.41 -24.98
C LYS A 250 -0.74 1.85 -24.50
N PRO A 251 0.18 2.49 -23.76
CA PRO A 251 0.02 3.87 -23.34
C PRO A 251 -0.09 4.81 -24.54
N ASP A 252 -0.92 5.85 -24.45
CA ASP A 252 -1.15 6.82 -25.53
C ASP A 252 -0.23 8.05 -25.44
N GLY A 253 0.56 8.16 -24.36
CA GLY A 253 1.44 9.29 -24.09
C GLY A 253 0.71 10.59 -23.75
N LYS A 254 -0.61 10.52 -23.49
CA LYS A 254 -1.47 11.67 -23.18
C LYS A 254 -2.18 11.49 -21.85
N LEU A 255 -2.95 10.41 -21.71
CA LEU A 255 -3.63 10.03 -20.47
C LEU A 255 -2.92 8.86 -19.80
N SER A 256 -2.34 7.95 -20.57
CA SER A 256 -1.60 6.78 -20.09
C SER A 256 -0.14 6.80 -20.53
N PHE A 257 0.75 6.32 -19.66
CA PHE A 257 2.20 6.33 -19.84
C PHE A 257 2.80 5.01 -19.40
N ASP A 258 4.00 4.70 -19.90
CA ASP A 258 4.76 3.52 -19.50
C ASP A 258 5.42 3.69 -18.12
N LYS A 259 5.96 2.58 -17.57
CA LYS A 259 6.59 2.57 -16.25
C LYS A 259 7.88 3.40 -16.20
N SER A 260 8.72 3.39 -17.24
CA SER A 260 10.02 4.06 -17.18
C SER A 260 9.87 5.58 -17.19
N THR A 261 8.96 6.12 -18.01
CA THR A 261 8.64 7.56 -17.97
C THR A 261 7.97 7.98 -16.67
N SER A 262 7.18 7.08 -16.05
CA SER A 262 6.62 7.30 -14.71
C SER A 262 7.69 7.31 -13.62
N VAL A 263 8.63 6.36 -13.64
CA VAL A 263 9.76 6.29 -12.69
C VAL A 263 10.62 7.54 -12.80
N PHE A 264 10.88 8.04 -14.00
CA PHE A 264 11.57 9.31 -14.19
C PHE A 264 10.88 10.48 -13.43
N LEU A 265 9.54 10.56 -13.48
CA LEU A 265 8.76 11.58 -12.77
C LEU A 265 8.64 11.34 -11.25
N SER A 266 9.11 10.20 -10.73
CA SER A 266 9.29 10.01 -9.28
C SER A 266 10.58 10.62 -8.76
N ASN A 267 11.47 11.04 -9.68
CA ASN A 267 12.81 11.53 -9.38
C ASN A 267 13.57 10.59 -8.44
N THR A 268 13.35 9.28 -8.60
CA THR A 268 14.02 8.25 -7.81
C THR A 268 15.41 8.02 -8.34
N ASN A 269 16.38 7.92 -7.44
CA ASN A 269 17.77 7.61 -7.79
C ASN A 269 18.46 6.86 -6.65
N HIS A 270 19.44 6.03 -7.01
CA HIS A 270 20.29 5.31 -6.07
C HIS A 270 21.71 5.26 -6.65
N GLU A 271 22.73 5.34 -5.78
CA GLU A 271 24.11 5.04 -6.17
C GLU A 271 24.19 3.66 -6.84
N GLU A 272 24.86 3.55 -7.98
CA GLU A 272 24.88 2.34 -8.79
C GLU A 272 25.73 1.25 -8.14
N ASP A 273 26.85 1.65 -7.54
CA ASP A 273 27.82 0.78 -6.90
C ASP A 273 27.50 0.54 -5.41
N GLN A 274 26.22 0.31 -5.11
CA GLN A 274 25.76 -0.07 -3.77
C GLN A 274 25.14 -1.48 -3.76
N PRO A 275 25.16 -2.19 -2.63
CA PRO A 275 24.48 -3.47 -2.51
C PRO A 275 22.98 -3.36 -2.76
N CYS A 276 22.43 -4.32 -3.51
CA CYS A 276 20.99 -4.39 -3.74
C CYS A 276 20.21 -4.48 -2.40
N HIS A 277 19.32 -3.53 -2.18
CA HIS A 277 18.50 -3.45 -0.97
C HIS A 277 17.22 -4.32 -1.03
N LEU A 278 17.05 -5.06 -2.12
CA LEU A 278 15.96 -6.01 -2.36
C LEU A 278 16.53 -7.42 -2.29
N ARG A 279 16.62 -7.95 -1.07
CA ARG A 279 17.34 -9.20 -0.80
C ARG A 279 16.44 -10.40 -1.04
N LEU A 280 16.97 -11.40 -1.74
CA LEU A 280 16.33 -12.71 -1.91
C LEU A 280 16.90 -13.69 -0.89
N ALA A 281 16.05 -14.48 -0.25
CA ALA A 281 16.49 -15.60 0.60
C ALA A 281 16.97 -16.80 -0.26
N ASP A 282 16.25 -17.08 -1.36
CA ASP A 282 16.60 -18.05 -2.41
C ASP A 282 16.61 -17.32 -3.77
N PRO A 283 17.79 -17.02 -4.35
CA PRO A 283 17.90 -16.34 -5.64
C PRO A 283 17.32 -17.12 -6.84
N GLU A 284 17.19 -18.44 -6.74
CA GLU A 284 16.70 -19.29 -7.83
C GLU A 284 15.17 -19.41 -7.84
N LEU A 285 14.52 -19.20 -6.70
CA LEU A 285 13.08 -19.34 -6.52
C LEU A 285 12.23 -18.56 -7.53
N PRO A 286 12.55 -17.29 -7.89
CA PRO A 286 11.76 -16.55 -8.88
C PRO A 286 11.61 -17.30 -10.21
N ILE A 287 12.69 -17.91 -10.70
CA ILE A 287 12.69 -18.66 -11.95
C ILE A 287 12.18 -20.09 -11.76
N ARG A 288 12.62 -20.77 -10.69
CA ARG A 288 12.28 -22.17 -10.43
C ARG A 288 10.79 -22.36 -10.10
N ASP A 289 10.22 -21.47 -9.29
CA ASP A 289 8.90 -21.68 -8.68
C ASP A 289 7.88 -20.60 -9.11
N ASN A 290 8.22 -19.31 -8.99
CA ASN A 290 7.26 -18.23 -9.25
C ASN A 290 6.94 -18.06 -10.74
N LEU A 291 7.93 -18.15 -11.61
CA LEU A 291 7.75 -18.06 -13.06
C LEU A 291 6.81 -19.14 -13.61
N PRO A 292 7.02 -20.45 -13.38
CA PRO A 292 6.10 -21.46 -13.91
C PRO A 292 4.72 -21.46 -13.25
N LYS A 293 4.62 -21.16 -11.95
CA LYS A 293 3.34 -21.24 -11.22
C LYS A 293 2.49 -19.98 -11.32
N TYR A 294 3.11 -18.82 -11.21
CA TYR A 294 2.45 -17.51 -11.09
C TYR A 294 2.83 -16.53 -12.22
N ALA A 295 3.55 -17.01 -13.24
CA ALA A 295 4.07 -16.19 -14.33
C ALA A 295 4.94 -15.00 -13.85
N GLU A 296 5.68 -15.21 -12.75
CA GLU A 296 6.54 -14.24 -12.06
C GLU A 296 5.85 -12.87 -11.85
N PRO A 297 4.99 -12.75 -10.81
CA PRO A 297 4.13 -11.59 -10.61
C PRO A 297 4.89 -10.32 -10.22
N ALA A 298 6.18 -10.41 -9.83
CA ALA A 298 6.98 -9.22 -9.49
C ALA A 298 7.12 -8.23 -10.64
N GLN A 299 7.07 -8.74 -11.88
CA GLN A 299 7.07 -7.93 -13.10
C GLN A 299 5.82 -7.05 -13.24
N ARG A 300 4.74 -7.36 -12.50
CA ARG A 300 3.44 -6.70 -12.60
C ARG A 300 3.05 -5.93 -11.36
N TYR A 301 3.22 -6.50 -10.16
CA TYR A 301 2.87 -5.78 -8.92
C TYR A 301 3.86 -4.66 -8.59
N CYS A 302 5.09 -4.72 -9.13
CA CYS A 302 6.05 -3.66 -8.93
C CYS A 302 5.64 -2.43 -9.75
N PRO A 303 5.41 -1.28 -9.10
CA PRO A 303 4.97 -0.06 -9.79
C PRO A 303 6.09 0.58 -10.62
N ALA A 304 7.33 0.11 -10.50
CA ALA A 304 8.52 0.78 -11.01
C ALA A 304 9.40 -0.05 -11.95
N GLY A 305 8.94 -1.25 -12.38
CA GLY A 305 9.72 -2.08 -13.32
C GLY A 305 11.07 -2.52 -12.75
N VAL A 306 11.15 -2.76 -11.44
CA VAL A 306 12.40 -3.19 -10.77
C VAL A 306 12.73 -4.65 -11.09
N TYR A 307 11.73 -5.49 -11.32
CA TYR A 307 11.93 -6.93 -11.52
C TYR A 307 11.57 -7.31 -12.95
N GLU A 308 12.47 -8.03 -13.60
CA GLU A 308 12.32 -8.50 -14.98
C GLU A 308 12.84 -9.93 -15.10
N VAL A 309 12.20 -10.72 -15.96
CA VAL A 309 12.77 -11.99 -16.41
C VAL A 309 13.40 -11.77 -17.77
N VAL A 310 14.73 -11.83 -17.83
CA VAL A 310 15.53 -11.67 -19.04
C VAL A 310 16.10 -13.01 -19.47
N GLU A 311 16.48 -13.15 -20.73
CA GLU A 311 17.23 -14.34 -21.19
C GLU A 311 18.74 -14.12 -20.97
N ASP A 312 19.44 -15.14 -20.49
CA ASP A 312 20.90 -15.16 -20.42
C ASP A 312 21.52 -15.50 -21.79
N ASP A 313 22.86 -15.52 -21.86
CA ASP A 313 23.60 -15.83 -23.09
C ASP A 313 23.30 -17.26 -23.65
N GLN A 314 22.68 -18.13 -22.86
CA GLN A 314 22.27 -19.48 -23.24
C GLN A 314 20.77 -19.58 -23.54
N GLY A 315 20.03 -18.46 -23.53
CA GLY A 315 18.59 -18.42 -23.72
C GLY A 315 17.78 -18.91 -22.52
N LYS A 316 18.39 -19.05 -21.33
CA LYS A 316 17.68 -19.44 -20.10
C LYS A 316 17.12 -18.21 -19.38
N PRO A 317 15.94 -18.31 -18.77
CA PRO A 317 15.37 -17.21 -18.00
C PRO A 317 16.23 -16.91 -16.76
N ARG A 318 16.52 -15.63 -16.54
CA ARG A 318 17.25 -15.07 -15.40
C ARG A 318 16.43 -13.97 -14.74
N PHE A 319 16.33 -13.99 -13.42
CA PHE A 319 15.66 -12.94 -12.66
C PHE A 319 16.59 -11.74 -12.45
N GLN A 320 16.23 -10.59 -13.02
CA GLN A 320 17.00 -9.35 -12.96
C GLN A 320 16.34 -8.36 -11.99
N ILE A 321 17.15 -7.75 -11.11
CA ILE A 321 16.69 -6.73 -10.16
C ILE A 321 17.36 -5.39 -10.47
N ASN A 322 16.60 -4.49 -11.09
CA ASN A 322 16.98 -3.11 -11.40
C ASN A 322 16.69 -2.19 -10.21
N PHE A 323 17.41 -2.40 -9.09
CA PHE A 323 17.07 -1.81 -7.80
C PHE A 323 17.11 -0.26 -7.79
N GLN A 324 17.83 0.37 -8.71
CA GLN A 324 17.88 1.83 -8.85
C GLN A 324 16.52 2.46 -9.11
N ASN A 325 15.61 1.73 -9.78
CA ASN A 325 14.26 2.20 -10.06
C ASN A 325 13.34 2.13 -8.84
N CYS A 326 13.78 1.57 -7.71
CA CYS A 326 12.92 1.30 -6.57
C CYS A 326 12.33 2.59 -5.98
N VAL A 327 11.00 2.71 -5.97
CA VAL A 327 10.28 3.84 -5.35
C VAL A 327 9.93 3.61 -3.88
N HIS A 328 10.56 2.59 -3.27
CA HIS A 328 10.40 2.22 -1.86
C HIS A 328 8.95 1.93 -1.43
N CYS A 329 8.09 1.50 -2.37
CA CYS A 329 6.66 1.31 -2.09
C CYS A 329 6.38 0.19 -1.09
N LYS A 330 7.31 -0.77 -0.92
CA LYS A 330 7.23 -1.99 -0.09
C LYS A 330 6.33 -3.11 -0.61
N THR A 331 5.67 -2.93 -1.76
CA THR A 331 4.77 -3.95 -2.34
C THR A 331 5.41 -5.30 -2.54
N CYS A 332 6.67 -5.37 -2.98
CA CYS A 332 7.37 -6.64 -3.23
C CYS A 332 7.59 -7.48 -1.98
N ASP A 333 7.93 -6.87 -0.84
CA ASP A 333 8.06 -7.54 0.46
C ASP A 333 6.69 -8.07 0.96
N ILE A 334 5.60 -7.39 0.57
CA ILE A 334 4.24 -7.72 0.99
C ILE A 334 3.58 -8.79 0.11
N LYS A 335 3.72 -8.69 -1.23
CA LYS A 335 2.90 -9.43 -2.21
C LYS A 335 3.61 -10.63 -2.83
N ASP A 336 4.92 -10.77 -2.64
CA ASP A 336 5.64 -11.96 -3.11
C ASP A 336 5.01 -13.23 -2.50
N PRO A 337 4.43 -14.14 -3.33
CA PRO A 337 3.73 -15.33 -2.84
C PRO A 337 4.63 -16.28 -2.05
N ALA A 338 5.94 -16.22 -2.24
CA ALA A 338 6.91 -17.03 -1.51
C ALA A 338 7.49 -16.33 -0.27
N GLN A 339 7.20 -15.04 -0.05
CA GLN A 339 7.85 -14.21 0.98
C GLN A 339 9.40 -14.29 0.93
N ASN A 340 9.94 -14.41 -0.28
CA ASN A 340 11.37 -14.53 -0.58
C ASN A 340 12.08 -13.17 -0.60
N ILE A 341 11.37 -12.11 -1.00
CA ILE A 341 11.90 -10.74 -1.06
C ILE A 341 11.84 -10.07 0.30
N THR A 342 12.98 -9.59 0.80
CA THR A 342 13.06 -8.68 1.94
C THR A 342 13.56 -7.31 1.51
N TRP A 343 12.74 -6.27 1.70
CA TRP A 343 13.17 -4.90 1.50
C TRP A 343 13.95 -4.41 2.73
N VAL A 344 15.18 -3.96 2.52
CA VAL A 344 15.96 -3.22 3.52
C VAL A 344 16.19 -1.78 3.04
N ALA A 345 16.59 -0.90 3.95
CA ALA A 345 16.93 0.46 3.55
C ALA A 345 18.22 0.44 2.68
N PRO A 346 18.25 1.15 1.53
CA PRO A 346 19.48 1.43 0.82
C PRO A 346 20.33 2.46 1.59
N GLU A 347 21.46 2.87 1.00
CA GLU A 347 22.24 3.98 1.51
C GLU A 347 21.40 5.27 1.63
N GLY A 348 21.73 6.08 2.64
CA GLY A 348 21.00 7.31 2.94
C GLY A 348 21.03 8.29 1.77
N GLY A 349 19.87 8.86 1.44
CA GLY A 349 19.70 9.77 0.30
C GLY A 349 19.25 9.09 -0.99
N GLY A 350 19.32 7.76 -1.08
CA GLY A 350 18.73 7.00 -2.18
C GLY A 350 17.21 6.84 -2.05
N GLY A 351 16.51 6.78 -3.19
CA GLY A 351 15.06 6.60 -3.27
C GLY A 351 14.34 7.73 -3.99
N PRO A 352 13.00 7.72 -3.94
CA PRO A 352 12.18 8.72 -4.59
C PRO A 352 12.34 10.10 -3.93
N ASN A 353 12.41 11.14 -4.76
CA ASN A 353 12.37 12.54 -4.32
C ASN A 353 11.08 13.18 -4.84
N TYR A 354 9.99 13.00 -4.11
CA TYR A 354 8.67 13.40 -4.56
C TYR A 354 8.38 14.90 -4.32
N PRO A 355 8.25 15.73 -5.38
CA PRO A 355 7.78 17.10 -5.21
C PRO A 355 6.25 17.10 -5.01
N ASN A 356 5.78 17.62 -3.88
CA ASN A 356 4.36 17.88 -3.62
C ASN A 356 3.41 16.65 -3.69
N MET A 357 3.90 15.45 -3.32
CA MET A 357 3.12 14.19 -3.34
C MET A 357 2.60 13.74 -1.98
#